data_AF-A0A956KKY6-F1
#
_entry.id   AF-A0A956KKY6-F1
#
_cell.length_a   1.000
_cell.length_b   1.000
_cell.length_c   1.000
_cell.angle_alpha   90.00
_cell.angle_beta   90.00
_cell.angle_gamma   90.00
#
_symmetry.space_group_name_H-M   'P 1'
#
loop_
_entity.id
_entity.type
_entity.pdbx_description
1 polymer ?
#
loop_
_entity_poly.entity_id
_entity_poly.type
_entity_poly.pdbx_seq_one_letter_code
_entity_poly.pdbx_strand_id
1 'polypeptide(L)'
;DPVTYDNLGKAIGAFERRLTTPAPIDAWLAGEDNAISHEAAEGMALFFELGCETCHNGYNFGGQSYQKLGTEKPWPGLTDVGRFKISNDERDRFAFKVPTLRNVDKTGPYLHDGSIDSLETMVNKMAEHQTKRGAALSAEEMAKMTAFLGSLTGELPGDYIKKPELPADGEAAPADGGDDDAADGGDEAKPDKPAKPAKEDAPGDDGE
;
A
#
# COMPACT_ATOMS: atom_id res chain seq x y z
N ASP A 1 -9.48 35.07 -4.69
CA ASP A 1 -9.42 34.40 -6.01
C ASP A 1 -9.95 32.98 -5.85
N PRO A 2 -11.03 32.58 -6.55
CA PRO A 2 -11.57 31.22 -6.47
C PRO A 2 -10.72 30.16 -7.18
N VAL A 3 -9.88 30.53 -8.15
CA VAL A 3 -9.06 29.58 -8.93
C VAL A 3 -7.65 29.52 -8.36
N THR A 4 -7.40 28.53 -7.49
CA THR A 4 -6.10 28.32 -6.83
C THR A 4 -5.80 26.82 -6.69
N TYR A 5 -4.52 26.46 -6.53
CA TYR A 5 -4.11 25.08 -6.25
C TYR A 5 -4.79 24.50 -5.00
N ASP A 6 -4.94 25.32 -3.94
CA ASP A 6 -5.64 24.92 -2.72
C ASP A 6 -7.12 24.57 -2.98
N ASN A 7 -7.81 25.37 -3.80
CA ASN A 7 -9.21 25.12 -4.12
C ASN A 7 -9.37 23.93 -5.08
N LEU A 8 -8.42 23.73 -6.00
CA LEU A 8 -8.36 22.52 -6.82
C LEU A 8 -8.24 21.26 -5.95
N GLY A 9 -7.29 21.24 -5.00
CA GLY A 9 -7.12 20.13 -4.08
C GLY A 9 -8.35 19.88 -3.20
N LYS A 10 -9.02 20.94 -2.73
CA LYS A 10 -10.29 20.82 -1.98
C LYS A 10 -11.42 20.24 -2.84
N ALA A 11 -11.51 20.64 -4.11
CA ALA A 11 -12.53 20.14 -5.03
C ALA A 11 -12.32 18.67 -5.35
N ILE A 12 -11.09 18.27 -5.69
CA ILE A 12 -10.72 16.86 -5.93
C ILE A 12 -10.96 16.02 -4.68
N GLY A 13 -10.48 16.47 -3.51
CA GLY A 13 -10.69 15.75 -2.26
C GLY A 13 -12.17 15.66 -1.86
N ALA A 14 -13.01 16.64 -2.22
CA ALA A 14 -14.45 16.54 -2.04
C ALA A 14 -15.07 15.48 -2.97
N PHE A 15 -14.56 15.38 -4.20
CA PHE A 15 -14.95 14.33 -5.14
C PHE A 15 -14.60 12.94 -4.57
N GLU A 16 -13.34 12.74 -4.19
CA GLU A 16 -12.82 11.45 -3.71
C GLU A 16 -13.47 10.95 -2.42
N ARG A 17 -13.89 11.83 -1.50
CA ARG A 17 -14.57 11.44 -0.24
C ARG A 17 -15.88 10.68 -0.43
N ARG A 18 -16.50 10.77 -1.61
CA ARG A 18 -17.73 10.06 -1.97
C ARG A 18 -17.45 8.79 -2.78
N LEU A 19 -16.20 8.52 -3.16
CA LEU A 19 -15.78 7.28 -3.82
C LEU A 19 -15.66 6.15 -2.78
N THR A 20 -16.77 5.86 -2.11
CA THR A 20 -16.90 4.77 -1.14
C THR A 20 -17.53 3.56 -1.78
N THR A 21 -17.10 2.37 -1.39
CA THR A 21 -17.58 1.09 -1.92
C THR A 21 -18.08 0.20 -0.78
N PRO A 22 -19.33 0.39 -0.28
CA PRO A 22 -19.94 -0.56 0.64
C PRO A 22 -19.89 -1.97 0.05
N ALA A 23 -19.46 -2.94 0.84
CA ALA A 23 -19.17 -4.29 0.39
C ALA A 23 -20.01 -5.33 1.17
N PRO A 24 -20.15 -6.57 0.66
CA PRO A 24 -20.89 -7.63 1.34
C PRO A 24 -20.50 -7.86 2.81
N ILE A 25 -19.21 -7.72 3.14
CA ILE A 25 -18.72 -7.81 4.52
C ILE A 25 -19.36 -6.78 5.46
N ASP A 26 -19.70 -5.59 4.96
CA ASP A 26 -20.25 -4.51 5.77
C ASP A 26 -21.68 -4.84 6.23
N ALA A 27 -22.48 -5.44 5.34
CA ALA A 27 -23.82 -5.95 5.66
C ALA A 27 -23.75 -7.14 6.63
N TRP A 28 -22.79 -8.06 6.42
CA TRP A 28 -22.58 -9.18 7.33
C TRP A 28 -22.22 -8.72 8.75
N LEU A 29 -21.30 -7.75 8.88
CA LEU A 29 -20.94 -7.13 10.14
C LEU A 29 -22.09 -6.36 10.81
N ALA A 30 -23.08 -5.92 10.03
CA ALA A 30 -24.30 -5.28 10.53
C ALA A 30 -25.38 -6.29 10.99
N GLY A 31 -25.12 -7.60 10.88
CA GLY A 31 -26.02 -8.67 11.33
C GLY A 31 -26.82 -9.33 10.21
N GLU A 32 -26.51 -9.07 8.94
CA GLU A 32 -27.10 -9.80 7.81
C GLU A 32 -26.32 -11.11 7.57
N ASP A 33 -26.68 -12.17 8.29
CA ASP A 33 -25.95 -13.46 8.33
C ASP A 33 -25.64 -14.07 6.95
N ASN A 34 -26.47 -13.78 5.94
CA ASN A 34 -26.34 -14.33 4.59
C ASN A 34 -25.68 -13.38 3.58
N ALA A 35 -25.12 -12.25 4.03
CA ALA A 35 -24.49 -11.28 3.13
C ALA A 35 -23.15 -11.78 2.56
N ILE A 36 -22.49 -12.73 3.21
CA ILE A 36 -21.29 -13.42 2.70
C ILE A 36 -21.50 -14.93 2.70
N SER A 37 -20.70 -15.67 1.93
CA SER A 37 -20.77 -17.13 1.91
C SER A 37 -20.17 -17.74 3.19
N HIS A 38 -20.48 -19.02 3.43
CA HIS A 38 -19.87 -19.76 4.55
C HIS A 38 -18.35 -19.82 4.40
N GLU A 39 -17.84 -20.06 3.19
CA GLU A 39 -16.40 -20.08 2.92
C GLU A 39 -15.73 -18.72 3.20
N ALA A 40 -16.41 -17.61 2.92
CA ALA A 40 -15.91 -16.27 3.24
C ALA A 40 -15.87 -16.02 4.76
N ALA A 41 -16.87 -16.51 5.51
CA ALA A 41 -16.85 -16.44 6.97
C ALA A 41 -15.72 -17.29 7.57
N GLU A 42 -15.48 -18.50 7.05
CA GLU A 42 -14.32 -19.32 7.44
C GLU A 42 -12.99 -18.65 7.06
N GLY A 43 -12.93 -17.98 5.91
CA GLY A 43 -11.77 -17.20 5.49
C GLY A 43 -11.46 -16.03 6.40
N MET A 44 -12.50 -15.35 6.88
CA MET A 44 -12.37 -14.31 7.89
C MET A 44 -11.82 -14.90 9.19
N ALA A 45 -12.36 -16.03 9.67
CA ALA A 45 -11.83 -16.70 10.86
C ALA A 45 -10.34 -17.06 10.72
N LEU A 46 -9.94 -17.60 9.57
CA LEU A 46 -8.54 -17.88 9.25
C LEU A 46 -7.69 -16.59 9.25
N PHE A 47 -8.21 -15.48 8.74
CA PHE A 47 -7.53 -14.18 8.75
C PHE A 47 -7.20 -13.70 10.18
N PHE A 48 -8.13 -13.88 11.13
CA PHE A 48 -7.87 -13.60 12.55
C PHE A 48 -6.93 -14.62 13.19
N GLU A 49 -7.06 -15.90 12.86
CA GLU A 49 -6.19 -16.96 13.39
C GLU A 49 -4.72 -16.72 13.02
N LEU A 50 -4.46 -16.24 11.80
CA LEU A 50 -3.13 -15.90 11.31
C LEU A 50 -2.61 -14.56 11.86
N GLY A 51 -3.43 -13.79 12.56
CA GLY A 51 -3.07 -12.47 13.11
C GLY A 51 -3.01 -11.35 12.07
N CYS A 52 -3.64 -11.52 10.90
CA CYS A 52 -3.61 -10.51 9.83
C CYS A 52 -4.28 -9.20 10.26
N GLU A 53 -5.30 -9.28 11.12
CA GLU A 53 -6.04 -8.14 11.66
C GLU A 53 -5.16 -7.22 12.51
N THR A 54 -4.07 -7.73 13.09
CA THR A 54 -3.15 -6.91 13.90
C THR A 54 -2.65 -5.69 13.12
N CYS A 55 -2.49 -5.83 11.80
CA CYS A 55 -2.10 -4.76 10.89
C CYS A 55 -3.28 -4.25 10.05
N HIS A 56 -4.11 -5.17 9.55
CA HIS A 56 -5.23 -4.90 8.65
C HIS A 56 -6.56 -4.83 9.43
N ASN A 57 -6.69 -3.84 10.30
CA ASN A 57 -7.87 -3.63 11.16
C ASN A 57 -8.68 -2.37 10.81
N GLY A 58 -9.78 -2.21 11.55
CA GLY A 58 -10.67 -1.07 11.47
C GLY A 58 -11.54 -1.13 10.22
N TYR A 59 -12.25 -0.02 9.96
CA TYR A 59 -13.24 0.05 8.90
C TYR A 59 -12.67 -0.25 7.50
N ASN A 60 -11.40 0.06 7.24
CA ASN A 60 -10.76 -0.17 5.94
C ASN A 60 -9.88 -1.43 5.89
N PHE A 61 -9.89 -2.26 6.94
CA PHE A 61 -8.98 -3.41 7.02
C PHE A 61 -7.53 -3.01 6.73
N GLY A 62 -7.07 -1.93 7.37
CA GLY A 62 -5.76 -1.31 7.15
C GLY A 62 -5.84 0.20 6.91
N GLY A 63 -4.73 0.77 6.44
CA GLY A 63 -4.60 2.19 6.12
C GLY A 63 -4.28 3.12 7.30
N GLN A 64 -4.18 2.59 8.53
CA GLN A 64 -4.02 3.39 9.75
C GLN A 64 -2.63 3.31 10.39
N SER A 65 -1.79 2.35 9.98
CA SER A 65 -0.49 2.12 10.59
C SER A 65 0.62 1.96 9.55
N TYR A 66 1.87 2.06 10.02
CA TYR A 66 3.06 1.71 9.26
C TYR A 66 3.69 0.49 9.91
N GLN A 67 4.03 -0.51 9.13
CA GLN A 67 4.58 -1.78 9.62
C GLN A 67 5.79 -2.18 8.78
N LYS A 68 6.76 -2.81 9.45
CA LYS A 68 7.93 -3.36 8.77
C LYS A 68 7.52 -4.55 7.90
N LEU A 69 7.94 -4.51 6.65
CA LEU A 69 7.80 -5.64 5.75
C LEU A 69 8.93 -6.65 6.01
N GLY A 70 8.56 -7.93 6.12
CA GLY A 70 9.42 -9.02 6.55
C GLY A 70 9.68 -9.08 8.05
N THR A 71 8.63 -8.92 8.89
CA THR A 71 8.78 -8.91 10.35
C THR A 71 9.14 -10.27 10.93
N GLU A 72 8.61 -11.36 10.36
CA GLU A 72 8.89 -12.73 10.82
C GLU A 72 10.02 -13.36 10.01
N LYS A 73 10.02 -13.13 8.69
CA LYS A 73 11.13 -13.47 7.80
C LYS A 73 11.46 -12.29 6.91
N PRO A 74 12.76 -11.96 6.68
CA PRO A 74 13.14 -10.88 5.78
C PRO A 74 12.43 -10.98 4.43
N TRP A 75 11.89 -9.86 3.95
CA TRP A 75 11.24 -9.82 2.65
C TRP A 75 12.30 -9.95 1.54
N PRO A 76 12.16 -10.89 0.60
CA PRO A 76 13.19 -11.13 -0.42
C PRO A 76 13.25 -9.96 -1.40
N GLY A 77 14.47 -9.51 -1.71
CA GLY A 77 14.71 -8.49 -2.73
C GLY A 77 14.29 -7.06 -2.37
N LEU A 78 13.99 -6.78 -1.09
CA LEU A 78 13.57 -5.45 -0.68
C LEU A 78 14.73 -4.44 -0.71
N THR A 79 14.67 -3.50 -1.64
CA THR A 79 15.66 -2.42 -1.80
C THR A 79 15.12 -1.07 -1.35
N ASP A 80 13.82 -0.82 -1.51
CA ASP A 80 13.18 0.39 -1.01
C ASP A 80 13.13 0.38 0.52
N VAL A 81 13.79 1.37 1.14
CA VAL A 81 13.84 1.53 2.60
C VAL A 81 12.55 2.12 3.21
N GLY A 82 11.54 2.42 2.39
CA GLY A 82 10.20 2.80 2.80
C GLY A 82 10.15 4.12 3.56
N ARG A 83 9.38 4.14 4.65
CA ARG A 83 9.12 5.31 5.48
C ARG A 83 10.39 6.00 5.99
N PHE A 84 11.51 5.28 6.15
CA PHE A 84 12.81 5.84 6.49
C PHE A 84 13.21 7.03 5.60
N LYS A 85 12.87 7.01 4.30
CA LYS A 85 13.17 8.13 3.37
C LYS A 85 12.59 9.47 3.84
N ILE A 86 11.51 9.43 4.63
CA ILE A 86 10.77 10.61 5.10
C ILE A 86 11.11 10.90 6.56
N SER A 87 11.16 9.88 7.42
CA SER A 87 11.36 10.07 8.86
C SER A 87 12.81 10.17 9.30
N ASN A 88 13.74 9.59 8.52
CA ASN A 88 15.16 9.41 8.89
C ASN A 88 15.37 8.68 10.24
N ASP A 89 14.37 7.91 10.68
CA ASP A 89 14.44 7.08 11.90
C ASP A 89 14.69 5.63 11.51
N GLU A 90 15.78 5.05 12.00
CA GLU A 90 16.17 3.67 11.69
C GLU A 90 15.09 2.64 12.02
N ARG A 91 14.20 2.93 12.99
CA ARG A 91 13.05 2.07 13.34
C ARG A 91 12.01 1.98 12.21
N ASP A 92 11.96 2.97 11.33
CA ASP A 92 11.05 3.04 10.18
C ASP A 92 11.67 2.42 8.91
N ARG A 93 12.90 1.87 8.98
CA ARG A 93 13.52 1.22 7.82
C ARG A 93 12.72 -0.01 7.40
N PHE A 94 12.36 -0.04 6.10
CA PHE A 94 11.49 -1.04 5.49
C PHE A 94 10.06 -1.03 6.04
N ALA A 95 9.66 0.03 6.74
CA ALA A 95 8.28 0.24 7.15
C ALA A 95 7.47 0.89 6.03
N PHE A 96 6.30 0.33 5.74
CA PHE A 96 5.37 0.84 4.73
C PHE A 96 4.01 1.07 5.37
N LYS A 97 3.22 1.96 4.77
CA LYS A 97 1.82 2.11 5.16
C LYS A 97 1.13 0.77 4.88
N VAL A 98 0.47 0.21 5.89
CA VAL A 98 -0.38 -0.97 5.70
C VAL A 98 -1.54 -0.57 4.78
N PRO A 99 -1.71 -1.19 3.59
CA PRO A 99 -2.76 -0.80 2.67
C PRO A 99 -4.14 -1.18 3.22
N THR A 100 -5.18 -0.52 2.71
CA THR A 100 -6.57 -1.00 2.84
C THR A 100 -6.72 -2.30 2.06
N LEU A 101 -7.50 -3.25 2.58
CA LEU A 101 -7.87 -4.46 1.84
C LEU A 101 -9.22 -4.35 1.12
N ARG A 102 -9.92 -3.23 1.26
CA ARG A 102 -11.13 -2.96 0.45
C ARG A 102 -10.81 -3.00 -1.03
N ASN A 103 -11.60 -3.77 -1.79
CA ASN A 103 -11.44 -3.99 -3.23
C ASN A 103 -10.11 -4.62 -3.66
N VAL A 104 -9.39 -5.30 -2.76
CA VAL A 104 -8.05 -5.81 -3.03
C VAL A 104 -8.00 -6.75 -4.23
N ASP A 105 -9.06 -7.52 -4.50
CA ASP A 105 -9.14 -8.41 -5.65
C ASP A 105 -9.23 -7.69 -7.01
N LYS A 106 -9.39 -6.35 -7.02
CA LYS A 106 -9.46 -5.51 -8.23
C LYS A 106 -8.26 -4.57 -8.40
N THR A 107 -7.31 -4.57 -7.48
CA THR A 107 -6.23 -3.55 -7.45
C THR A 107 -4.84 -4.14 -7.61
N GLY A 108 -4.73 -5.26 -8.32
CA GLY A 108 -3.43 -5.77 -8.76
C GLY A 108 -2.76 -4.82 -9.78
N PRO A 109 -1.44 -4.95 -9.98
CA PRO A 109 -0.53 -5.82 -9.25
C PRO A 109 -0.28 -5.34 -7.80
N TYR A 110 0.25 -6.23 -6.96
CA TYR A 110 0.39 -6.07 -5.52
C TYR A 110 1.83 -5.74 -5.11
N LEU A 111 1.97 -5.36 -3.83
CA LEU A 111 3.15 -4.71 -3.23
C LEU A 111 3.33 -3.26 -3.69
N HIS A 112 4.12 -2.48 -2.95
CA HIS A 112 4.33 -1.06 -3.21
C HIS A 112 5.04 -0.77 -4.54
N ASP A 113 5.72 -1.77 -5.10
CA ASP A 113 6.42 -1.71 -6.38
C ASP A 113 5.69 -2.43 -7.51
N GLY A 114 4.50 -3.00 -7.25
CA GLY A 114 3.73 -3.76 -8.24
C GLY A 114 4.41 -5.05 -8.71
N SER A 115 5.36 -5.60 -7.96
CA SER A 115 6.14 -6.78 -8.38
C SER A 115 5.41 -8.12 -8.30
N ILE A 116 4.18 -8.16 -7.76
CA ILE A 116 3.41 -9.40 -7.55
C ILE A 116 2.10 -9.34 -8.32
N ASP A 117 1.92 -10.18 -9.33
CA ASP A 117 0.73 -10.10 -10.20
C ASP A 117 -0.54 -10.75 -9.61
N SER A 118 -0.39 -11.72 -8.71
CA SER A 118 -1.50 -12.55 -8.20
C SER A 118 -1.78 -12.29 -6.72
N LEU A 119 -3.07 -12.24 -6.37
CA LEU A 119 -3.52 -12.04 -4.99
C LEU A 119 -3.09 -13.21 -4.10
N GLU A 120 -3.21 -14.44 -4.61
CA GLU A 120 -2.83 -15.66 -3.92
C GLU A 120 -1.32 -15.68 -3.62
N THR A 121 -0.51 -15.21 -4.58
CA THR A 121 0.94 -15.07 -4.38
C THR A 121 1.25 -14.05 -3.29
N MET A 122 0.53 -12.93 -3.30
CA MET A 122 0.67 -11.88 -2.28
C MET A 122 0.26 -12.40 -0.89
N VAL A 123 -0.88 -13.08 -0.77
CA VAL A 123 -1.38 -13.67 0.48
C VAL A 123 -0.40 -14.70 1.03
N ASN A 124 0.13 -15.59 0.19
CA ASN A 124 1.13 -16.58 0.61
C ASN A 124 2.40 -15.92 1.12
N LYS A 125 2.89 -14.88 0.44
CA LYS A 125 4.05 -14.12 0.90
C LYS A 125 3.79 -13.41 2.23
N MET A 126 2.59 -12.86 2.44
CA MET A 126 2.22 -12.28 3.74
C MET A 126 2.17 -13.33 4.83
N ALA A 127 1.53 -14.48 4.59
CA ALA A 127 1.51 -15.60 5.52
C ALA A 127 2.92 -16.08 5.89
N GLU A 128 3.83 -16.15 4.91
CA GLU A 128 5.19 -16.60 5.13
C GLU A 128 6.10 -15.58 5.84
N HIS A 129 5.99 -14.30 5.49
CA HIS A 129 6.96 -13.29 5.92
C HIS A 129 6.49 -12.41 7.08
N GLN A 130 5.17 -12.29 7.28
CA GLN A 130 4.58 -11.42 8.31
C GLN A 130 3.95 -12.16 9.48
N THR A 131 3.65 -13.46 9.34
CA THR A 131 2.93 -14.21 10.38
C THR A 131 3.77 -15.33 10.96
N LYS A 132 3.43 -15.75 12.19
CA LYS A 132 4.08 -16.88 12.87
C LYS A 132 3.91 -18.21 12.15
N ARG A 133 2.95 -18.31 11.21
CA ARG A 133 2.79 -19.48 10.34
C ARG A 133 4.07 -19.76 9.56
N GLY A 134 4.72 -18.71 9.04
CA GLY A 134 6.00 -18.83 8.35
C GLY A 134 5.97 -19.72 7.10
N ALA A 135 4.80 -19.99 6.54
CA ALA A 135 4.61 -20.88 5.40
C ALA A 135 3.36 -20.48 4.59
N ALA A 136 3.31 -20.94 3.35
CA ALA A 136 2.16 -20.76 2.47
C ALA A 136 0.87 -21.40 3.04
N LEU A 137 -0.27 -20.90 2.58
CA LEU A 137 -1.57 -21.51 2.82
C LEU A 137 -1.74 -22.77 1.97
N SER A 138 -2.48 -23.75 2.47
CA SER A 138 -2.98 -24.85 1.64
C SER A 138 -3.99 -24.32 0.61
N ALA A 139 -4.30 -25.13 -0.40
CA ALA A 139 -5.29 -24.75 -1.42
C ALA A 139 -6.67 -24.46 -0.83
N GLU A 140 -7.09 -25.23 0.17
CA GLU A 140 -8.37 -25.02 0.85
C GLU A 140 -8.39 -23.71 1.65
N GLU A 141 -7.34 -23.45 2.43
CA GLU A 141 -7.20 -22.21 3.19
C GLU A 141 -7.12 -20.99 2.26
N MET A 142 -6.41 -21.10 1.14
CA MET A 142 -6.34 -20.03 0.15
C MET A 142 -7.71 -19.73 -0.45
N ALA A 143 -8.51 -20.76 -0.79
CA ALA A 143 -9.85 -20.57 -1.32
C ALA A 143 -10.77 -19.83 -0.32
N LYS A 144 -10.68 -20.18 0.97
CA LYS A 144 -11.42 -19.47 2.03
C LYS A 144 -10.94 -18.04 2.18
N MET A 145 -9.62 -17.83 2.21
CA MET A 145 -9.01 -16.50 2.32
C MET A 145 -9.42 -15.60 1.14
N THR A 146 -9.39 -16.09 -0.09
CA THR A 146 -9.79 -15.28 -1.26
C THR A 146 -11.30 -15.06 -1.30
N ALA A 147 -12.13 -16.00 -0.83
CA ALA A 147 -13.56 -15.76 -0.65
C ALA A 147 -13.81 -14.61 0.35
N PHE A 148 -13.08 -14.59 1.47
CA PHE A 148 -13.13 -13.48 2.43
C PHE A 148 -12.66 -12.16 1.79
N LEU A 149 -11.49 -12.13 1.15
CA LEU A 149 -10.98 -10.91 0.53
C LEU A 149 -11.91 -10.38 -0.59
N GLY A 150 -12.56 -11.27 -1.33
CA GLY A 150 -13.57 -10.90 -2.32
C GLY A 150 -14.84 -10.30 -1.69
N SER A 151 -15.19 -10.67 -0.46
CA SER A 151 -16.30 -10.03 0.28
C SER A 151 -16.02 -8.58 0.69
N LEU A 152 -14.76 -8.13 0.60
CA LEU A 152 -14.33 -6.75 0.84
C LEU A 152 -14.50 -5.85 -0.39
N THR A 153 -15.01 -6.40 -1.49
CA THR A 153 -15.18 -5.68 -2.75
C THR A 153 -16.59 -5.14 -2.85
N GLY A 154 -16.69 -3.82 -2.96
CA GLY A 154 -17.95 -3.11 -3.10
C GLY A 154 -18.12 -2.55 -4.51
N GLU A 155 -19.32 -2.06 -4.78
CA GLU A 155 -19.62 -1.41 -6.06
C GLU A 155 -19.23 0.08 -6.04
N LEU A 156 -18.73 0.57 -7.18
CA LEU A 156 -18.49 1.99 -7.38
C LEU A 156 -19.81 2.75 -7.56
N PRO A 157 -19.93 4.00 -7.07
CA PRO A 157 -21.15 4.78 -7.21
C PRO A 157 -21.33 5.27 -8.65
N GLY A 158 -22.04 4.50 -9.48
CA GLY A 158 -22.15 4.69 -10.93
C GLY A 158 -22.53 6.11 -11.38
N ASP A 159 -23.61 6.67 -10.84
CA ASP A 159 -24.05 8.03 -11.17
C ASP A 159 -23.02 9.10 -10.79
N TYR A 160 -22.30 8.87 -9.69
CA TYR A 160 -21.33 9.80 -9.15
C TYR A 160 -20.02 9.83 -9.97
N ILE A 161 -19.62 8.69 -10.54
CA ILE A 161 -18.42 8.56 -11.37
C ILE A 161 -18.69 8.80 -12.87
N LYS A 162 -19.93 9.15 -13.24
CA LYS A 162 -20.27 9.43 -14.62
C LYS A 162 -19.35 10.53 -15.16
N LYS A 163 -18.73 10.26 -16.32
CA LYS A 163 -17.82 11.21 -16.96
C LYS A 163 -18.51 12.59 -17.12
N PRO A 164 -17.94 13.67 -16.55
CA PRO A 164 -18.54 14.99 -16.67
C PRO A 164 -18.31 15.54 -18.08
N GLU A 165 -19.20 16.44 -18.48
CA GLU A 165 -18.94 17.33 -19.61
C GLU A 165 -17.92 18.38 -19.17
N LEU A 166 -16.76 18.40 -19.83
CA LEU A 166 -15.73 19.39 -19.57
C LEU A 166 -16.07 20.69 -20.32
N PRO A 167 -15.73 21.86 -19.75
CA PRO A 167 -15.87 23.12 -20.48
C PRO A 167 -14.96 23.13 -21.72
N ALA A 168 -15.37 23.84 -22.77
CA ALA A 168 -14.52 24.07 -23.94
C ALA A 168 -13.28 24.89 -23.55
N ASP A 169 -12.17 24.63 -24.22
CA ASP A 169 -10.95 25.40 -24.03
C ASP A 169 -11.17 26.88 -24.42
N GLY A 170 -10.69 27.78 -23.57
CA GLY A 170 -10.68 29.22 -23.86
C GLY A 170 -9.48 29.60 -24.73
N GLU A 171 -9.51 30.80 -25.31
CA GLU A 171 -8.43 31.34 -26.16
C GLU A 171 -7.06 31.43 -25.47
N ALA A 172 -7.03 31.44 -24.13
CA ALA A 172 -5.83 31.49 -23.31
C ALA A 172 -5.48 30.13 -22.65
N ALA A 173 -6.15 29.04 -23.05
CA ALA A 173 -5.76 27.70 -22.60
C ALA A 173 -4.33 27.42 -23.10
N PRO A 174 -3.42 26.94 -22.23
CA PRO A 174 -2.13 26.48 -22.71
C PRO A 174 -2.36 25.37 -23.73
N ALA A 175 -1.60 25.39 -24.84
CA ALA A 175 -1.60 24.28 -25.78
C ALA A 175 -1.28 22.98 -25.02
N ASP A 176 -1.85 21.87 -25.48
CA ASP A 176 -1.46 20.54 -25.03
C ASP A 176 0.04 20.38 -25.27
N GLY A 177 0.82 20.54 -24.19
CA GLY A 177 2.21 20.12 -24.21
C GLY A 177 2.18 18.62 -24.45
N GLY A 178 2.50 18.20 -25.68
CA GLY A 178 2.53 16.79 -26.06
C GLY A 178 3.26 15.97 -25.00
N ASP A 179 2.72 14.79 -24.69
CA ASP A 179 3.32 13.77 -23.84
C ASP A 179 4.57 13.18 -24.53
N ASP A 180 5.56 14.03 -24.81
CA ASP A 180 6.86 13.63 -25.32
C ASP A 180 7.77 13.40 -24.10
N ASP A 181 7.81 12.15 -23.63
CA ASP A 181 8.89 11.49 -22.89
C ASP A 181 10.04 12.38 -22.34
N ALA A 182 9.73 13.28 -21.42
CA ALA A 182 10.73 14.02 -20.67
C ALA A 182 11.12 13.20 -19.44
N ALA A 183 12.15 12.38 -19.65
CA ALA A 183 12.95 11.75 -18.61
C ALA A 183 13.18 12.71 -17.43
N ASP A 184 12.90 12.21 -16.23
CA ASP A 184 13.27 12.81 -14.95
C ASP A 184 14.79 13.04 -14.91
N GLY A 185 15.18 14.25 -15.31
CA GLY A 185 16.53 14.77 -15.32
C GLY A 185 16.59 15.99 -14.40
N GLY A 186 16.65 15.74 -13.10
CA GLY A 186 16.96 16.74 -12.08
C GLY A 186 18.26 16.40 -11.35
N ASP A 187 19.39 16.69 -11.99
CA ASP A 187 20.69 16.79 -11.32
C ASP A 187 20.70 18.04 -10.41
N GLU A 188 20.84 17.85 -9.10
CA GLU A 188 21.45 18.84 -8.24
C GLU A 188 22.72 18.25 -7.62
N ALA A 189 23.83 18.36 -8.36
CA ALA A 189 25.17 18.22 -7.81
C ALA A 189 25.39 19.21 -6.64
N LYS A 190 25.63 18.69 -5.42
CA LYS A 190 26.22 19.46 -4.32
C LYS A 190 27.74 19.24 -4.28
N PRO A 191 28.55 20.30 -4.07
CA PRO A 191 29.99 20.22 -4.14
C PRO A 191 30.59 19.44 -2.96
N ASP A 192 31.57 18.59 -3.28
CA ASP A 192 32.39 17.82 -2.35
C ASP A 192 33.03 18.70 -1.27
N LYS A 193 32.85 18.29 -0.01
CA LYS A 193 33.57 18.85 1.14
C LYS A 193 34.84 18.02 1.33
N PRO A 194 36.05 18.60 1.36
CA PRO A 194 37.28 17.82 1.47
C PRO A 194 37.35 17.09 2.82
N ALA A 195 37.68 15.80 2.75
CA ALA A 195 37.88 14.94 3.91
C ALA A 195 39.03 15.46 4.79
N LYS A 196 38.81 15.41 6.11
CA LYS A 196 39.80 15.71 7.16
C LYS A 196 40.73 14.49 7.28
N PRO A 197 42.07 14.64 7.38
CA PRO A 197 42.96 13.49 7.50
C PRO A 197 42.69 12.74 8.81
N ALA A 198 42.58 11.42 8.70
CA ALA A 198 42.50 10.50 9.83
C ALA A 198 43.83 10.48 10.58
N LYS A 199 43.73 10.38 11.91
CA LYS A 199 44.84 10.26 12.84
C LYS A 199 45.58 8.95 12.62
N GLU A 200 46.90 9.00 12.74
CA GLU A 200 47.76 7.84 12.91
C GLU A 200 47.50 7.23 14.29
N ASP A 201 47.01 6.01 14.33
CA ASP A 201 47.08 5.15 15.51
C ASP A 201 48.20 4.12 15.29
N ALA A 202 49.19 4.16 16.18
CA ALA A 202 50.31 3.23 16.24
C ALA A 202 49.84 1.81 16.60
N PRO A 203 50.46 0.74 16.06
CA PRO A 203 50.39 -0.57 16.67
C PRO A 203 51.40 -0.68 17.82
N GLY A 204 50.93 -1.27 18.91
CA GLY A 204 51.72 -1.60 20.09
C GLY A 204 52.67 -2.77 19.88
N ASP A 205 53.71 -2.73 20.72
CA ASP A 205 54.27 -3.79 21.56
C ASP A 205 53.84 -5.26 21.34
N ASP A 206 54.76 -6.02 20.73
CA ASP A 206 55.01 -7.43 21.03
C ASP A 206 56.43 -7.84 20.56
N GLY A 207 57.39 -7.88 21.51
CA GLY A 207 58.67 -8.55 21.30
C GLY A 207 59.82 -8.13 22.23
N GLU A 208 59.80 -8.64 23.48
CA GLU A 208 60.85 -9.43 24.20
C GLU A 208 60.84 -9.19 25.72
#